data_AF-A0A932GEE7-F1
#
_entry.id   AF-A0A932GEE7-F1
#
_cell.length_a   1.000
_cell.length_b   1.000
_cell.length_c   1.000
_cell.angle_alpha   90.00
_cell.angle_beta   90.00
_cell.angle_gamma   90.00
#
_symmetry.space_group_name_H-M   'P 1'
#
loop_
_entity.id
_entity.type
_entity.pdbx_description
1 polymer ?
#
loop_
_entity_poly.entity_id
_entity_poly.type
_entity_poly.pdbx_seq_one_letter_code
_entity_poly.pdbx_strand_id
1 'polypeptide(L)'
;MFLFLLSAIFLAFRPPAKIRLIIHHIKTIGVDSLSVVLLSGFFTGMVMGFQGYYSLRKFNAESWLGSAAALGLLRELGPVLSAFMVTGRTGSAMAAELGTMRATEQIDALYSMAINPIKYLVSPR
;
A
#
# COMPACT_ATOMS: atom_id res chain seq x y z
N MET A 1 -15.90 10.94 -10.32
CA MET A 1 -15.09 10.10 -9.40
C MET A 1 -15.95 9.20 -8.52
N PHE A 2 -16.90 9.73 -7.76
CA PHE A 2 -17.79 8.91 -6.92
C PHE A 2 -18.55 7.81 -7.70
N LEU A 3 -19.13 8.15 -8.86
CA LEU A 3 -19.82 7.18 -9.73
C LEU A 3 -18.91 6.06 -10.27
N PHE A 4 -17.64 6.37 -10.53
CA PHE A 4 -16.65 5.40 -10.99
C PHE A 4 -16.25 4.44 -9.87
N LEU A 5 -16.07 4.97 -8.66
CA LEU A 5 -15.72 4.17 -7.49
C LEU A 5 -16.86 3.21 -7.12
N LEU A 6 -18.09 3.73 -7.14
CA LEU A 6 -19.29 2.94 -6.88
C LEU A 6 -19.47 1.84 -7.95
N SER A 7 -19.31 2.16 -9.23
CA SER A 7 -19.41 1.16 -10.29
C SER A 7 -18.29 0.10 -10.22
N ALA A 8 -17.06 0.48 -9.88
CA ALA A 8 -15.94 -0.44 -9.70
C ALA A 8 -16.19 -1.43 -8.54
N ILE A 9 -16.69 -0.93 -7.40
CA ILE A 9 -17.06 -1.77 -6.25
C ILE A 9 -18.18 -2.75 -6.66
N PHE A 10 -19.24 -2.27 -7.28
CA PHE A 10 -20.34 -3.14 -7.72
C PHE A 10 -19.89 -4.21 -8.74
N LEU A 11 -18.98 -3.87 -9.65
CA LEU A 11 -18.42 -4.81 -10.63
C LEU A 11 -17.48 -5.84 -10.00
N ALA A 12 -16.78 -5.48 -8.91
CA ALA A 12 -15.86 -6.38 -8.22
C ALA A 12 -16.57 -7.57 -7.57
N PHE A 13 -17.79 -7.36 -7.08
CA PHE A 13 -18.61 -8.43 -6.50
C PHE A 13 -19.40 -9.24 -7.54
N ARG A 14 -19.38 -8.87 -8.84
CA ARG A 14 -20.10 -9.62 -9.88
C ARG A 14 -19.24 -10.74 -10.48
N PRO A 15 -19.68 -12.01 -10.44
CA PRO A 15 -18.95 -13.12 -11.06
C PRO A 15 -18.80 -12.93 -12.59
N PRO A 16 -17.81 -13.56 -13.26
CA PRO A 16 -16.77 -14.43 -12.69
C PRO A 16 -15.59 -13.66 -12.09
N ALA A 17 -15.18 -14.02 -10.87
CA ALA A 17 -14.01 -13.45 -10.22
C ALA A 17 -12.73 -14.10 -10.76
N LYS A 18 -11.79 -13.30 -11.27
CA LYS A 18 -10.49 -13.78 -11.75
C LYS A 18 -9.53 -13.98 -10.59
N ILE A 19 -9.76 -15.00 -9.77
CA ILE A 19 -8.98 -15.29 -8.54
C ILE A 19 -7.47 -15.35 -8.82
N ARG A 20 -7.05 -15.92 -9.96
CA ARG A 20 -5.64 -15.97 -10.36
C ARG A 20 -5.00 -14.57 -10.50
N LEU A 21 -5.76 -13.60 -11.01
CA LEU A 21 -5.29 -12.22 -11.19
C LEU A 21 -5.22 -11.49 -9.84
N ILE A 22 -6.18 -11.73 -8.95
CA ILE A 22 -6.18 -11.19 -7.59
C ILE A 22 -4.95 -11.70 -6.82
N ILE A 23 -4.67 -13.01 -6.87
CA ILE A 23 -3.47 -13.57 -6.22
C ILE A 23 -2.18 -12.96 -6.79
N HIS A 24 -2.13 -12.73 -8.10
CA HIS A 24 -1.00 -12.07 -8.74
C HIS A 24 -0.81 -10.64 -8.19
N HIS A 25 -1.88 -9.84 -8.13
CA HIS A 25 -1.82 -8.49 -7.58
C HIS A 25 -1.49 -8.47 -6.09
N ILE A 26 -2.04 -9.38 -5.27
CA ILE A 26 -1.66 -9.50 -3.85
C ILE A 26 -0.16 -9.75 -3.71
N LYS A 27 0.41 -10.66 -4.52
CA LYS A 27 1.84 -10.95 -4.50
C LYS A 27 2.65 -9.72 -4.90
N THR A 28 2.31 -9.08 -6.01
CA THR A 28 3.00 -7.88 -6.51
C THR A 28 2.93 -6.75 -5.47
N ILE A 29 1.74 -6.40 -5.00
CA ILE A 29 1.53 -5.31 -4.03
C ILE A 29 2.27 -5.60 -2.71
N GLY A 30 2.15 -6.82 -2.19
CA GLY A 30 2.73 -7.18 -0.89
C GLY A 30 4.24 -7.37 -0.94
N VAL A 31 4.72 -8.26 -1.82
CA VAL A 31 6.15 -8.63 -1.89
C VAL A 31 6.98 -7.47 -2.37
N ASP A 32 6.52 -6.74 -3.39
CA ASP A 32 7.31 -5.64 -3.91
C ASP A 32 7.44 -4.55 -2.85
N SER A 33 6.36 -4.16 -2.17
CA SER A 33 6.37 -3.10 -1.15
C SER A 33 7.14 -3.46 0.12
N LEU A 34 7.36 -4.75 0.39
CA LEU A 34 8.02 -5.22 1.61
C LEU A 34 9.41 -4.60 1.83
N SER A 35 10.19 -4.45 0.76
CA SER A 35 11.56 -3.91 0.86
C SER A 35 11.59 -2.46 1.36
N VAL A 36 10.67 -1.63 0.90
CA VAL A 36 10.57 -0.22 1.29
C VAL A 36 10.05 -0.08 2.71
N VAL A 37 9.06 -0.88 3.11
CA VAL A 37 8.52 -0.88 4.48
C VAL A 37 9.57 -1.34 5.49
N LEU A 38 10.33 -2.40 5.19
CA LEU A 38 11.39 -2.90 6.07
C LEU A 38 12.52 -1.89 6.24
N LEU A 39 13.00 -1.32 5.13
CA LEU A 39 14.09 -0.34 5.17
C LEU A 39 13.68 0.92 5.95
N SER A 40 12.50 1.46 5.66
CA SER A 40 11.98 2.66 6.33
C SER A 40 11.68 2.41 7.81
N GLY A 41 11.08 1.26 8.16
CA GLY A 41 10.82 0.87 9.54
C GLY A 41 12.10 0.68 10.35
N PHE A 42 13.14 0.09 9.75
CA PHE A 42 14.44 -0.09 10.40
C PHE A 42 15.08 1.25 10.79
N PHE A 43 15.19 2.18 9.84
CA PHE A 43 15.77 3.50 10.12
C PHE A 43 14.91 4.30 11.11
N THR A 44 13.58 4.23 10.99
CA THR A 44 12.69 4.91 11.92
C THR A 44 12.84 4.36 13.35
N GLY A 45 12.95 3.04 13.50
CA GLY A 45 13.20 2.41 14.80
C GLY A 45 14.53 2.83 15.41
N MET A 46 15.60 2.92 14.62
CA MET A 46 16.90 3.42 15.09
C MET A 46 16.82 4.86 15.59
N VAL A 47 16.17 5.75 14.83
CA VAL A 47 16.00 7.16 15.22
C VAL A 47 15.17 7.27 16.50
N MET A 48 14.08 6.51 16.61
CA MET A 48 13.22 6.52 17.79
C MET A 48 13.95 5.98 19.04
N GLY A 49 14.75 4.93 18.90
CA GLY A 49 15.57 4.41 19.99
C GLY A 49 16.60 5.42 20.47
N PHE A 50 17.31 6.07 19.54
CA PHE A 50 18.29 7.10 19.86
C PHE A 50 17.65 8.32 20.53
N GLN A 51 16.59 8.88 19.95
CA GLN A 51 15.89 10.04 20.51
C GLN A 51 15.18 9.71 21.83
N GLY A 52 14.62 8.51 21.94
CA GLY A 52 14.02 8.00 23.18
C GLY A 52 15.03 7.91 24.31
N TYR A 53 16.23 7.39 24.05
CA TYR A 53 17.29 7.30 25.06
C TYR A 53 17.65 8.67 25.63
N TYR A 54 17.93 9.66 24.77
CA TYR A 54 18.24 11.03 25.21
C TYR A 54 17.09 11.69 25.99
N SER A 55 15.85 11.33 25.67
CA SER A 55 14.67 11.89 26.34
C SER A 55 14.47 11.27 27.72
N LEU A 56 14.58 9.93 27.84
CA LEU A 56 14.35 9.21 29.09
C LEU A 56 15.52 9.31 30.07
N ARG A 57 16.75 9.48 29.57
CA ARG A 57 17.93 9.73 30.40
C ARG A 57 17.79 11.00 31.26
N LYS A 58 17.10 12.04 30.76
CA LYS A 58 16.82 13.26 31.54
C LYS A 58 15.96 13.00 32.79
N PHE A 59 15.16 11.94 32.76
CA PHE A 59 14.28 11.54 33.85
C PHE A 59 14.84 10.33 34.64
N ASN A 60 16.08 9.91 34.39
CA ASN A 60 16.67 8.66 34.93
C ASN A 60 15.80 7.40 34.67
N ALA A 61 14.99 7.40 33.61
CA ALA A 61 14.04 6.33 33.32
C ALA A 61 14.49 5.42 32.16
N GLU A 62 15.80 5.17 32.02
CA GLU A 62 16.39 4.46 30.87
C GLU A 62 15.83 3.04 30.67
N SER A 63 15.42 2.37 31.74
CA SER A 63 14.82 1.02 31.71
C SER A 63 13.47 0.96 30.98
N TRP A 64 12.76 2.09 30.85
CA TRP A 64 11.46 2.17 30.17
C TRP A 64 11.57 2.36 28.66
N LEU A 65 12.79 2.57 28.14
CA LEU A 65 13.03 2.85 26.72
C LEU A 65 12.46 1.78 25.79
N GLY A 66 12.70 0.50 26.11
CA GLY A 66 12.24 -0.62 25.29
C GLY A 66 10.72 -0.70 25.23
N SER A 67 10.04 -0.57 26.37
CA SER A 67 8.57 -0.61 26.45
C SER A 67 7.94 0.58 25.73
N ALA A 68 8.48 1.79 25.91
CA ALA A 68 7.99 2.99 25.26
C ALA A 68 8.16 2.93 23.74
N ALA A 69 9.32 2.48 23.26
CA ALA A 69 9.58 2.33 21.83
C ALA A 69 8.70 1.25 21.20
N ALA A 70 8.55 0.09 21.84
CA ALA A 70 7.70 -1.00 21.34
C ALA A 70 6.22 -0.58 21.27
N LEU A 71 5.70 0.08 22.31
CA LEU A 71 4.32 0.56 22.31
C LEU A 71 4.06 1.61 21.23
N GLY A 72 4.96 2.59 21.07
CA GLY A 72 4.81 3.63 20.05
C GLY A 72 4.90 3.08 18.62
N LEU A 73 5.81 2.13 18.37
CA LEU A 73 5.93 1.48 17.07
C LEU A 73 4.73 0.58 16.75
N LEU A 74 4.28 -0.26 17.68
CA LEU A 74 3.18 -1.18 17.41
C LEU A 74 1.83 -0.49 17.27
N ARG A 75 1.61 0.57 18.06
CA ARG A 75 0.28 1.17 18.20
C ARG A 75 0.03 2.35 17.27
N GLU A 76 1.07 3.11 16.93
CA GLU A 76 0.92 4.34 16.16
C GLU A 76 1.75 4.30 14.87
N LEU A 77 3.08 4.29 15.02
CA LEU A 77 3.98 4.54 13.90
C LEU A 77 4.01 3.36 12.91
N GLY A 78 3.95 2.12 13.38
CA GLY A 78 4.00 0.93 12.54
C GLY A 78 2.87 0.86 11.52
N PRO A 79 1.59 0.92 11.94
CA PRO A 79 0.45 0.94 11.03
C PRO A 79 0.47 2.14 10.08
N VAL A 80 0.78 3.35 10.60
CA VAL A 80 0.76 4.58 9.81
C VAL A 80 1.86 4.57 8.74
N LEU A 81 3.10 4.23 9.11
CA LEU A 81 4.23 4.18 8.18
C LEU A 81 4.02 3.08 7.13
N SER A 82 3.55 1.90 7.54
CA SER A 82 3.30 0.80 6.60
C SER A 82 2.22 1.19 5.59
N ALA A 83 1.10 1.77 6.04
CA ALA A 83 0.05 2.24 5.16
C ALA A 83 0.56 3.30 4.18
N PHE A 84 1.28 4.30 4.68
CA PHE A 84 1.79 5.39 3.85
C PHE A 84 2.79 4.88 2.79
N MET A 85 3.73 4.02 3.17
CA MET A 85 4.74 3.49 2.26
C MET A 85 4.13 2.58 1.18
N VAL A 86 3.19 1.71 1.56
CA VAL A 86 2.49 0.83 0.61
C VAL A 86 1.65 1.66 -0.36
N THR A 87 0.84 2.59 0.14
CA THR A 87 0.01 3.45 -0.72
C THR A 87 0.87 4.31 -1.65
N GLY A 88 1.97 4.90 -1.15
CA GLY A 88 2.86 5.73 -1.95
C GLY A 88 3.49 4.97 -3.11
N ARG A 89 4.07 3.80 -2.85
CA ARG A 89 4.72 2.98 -3.89
C ARG A 89 3.71 2.37 -4.85
N THR A 90 2.76 1.59 -4.32
CA THR A 90 1.83 0.82 -5.12
C THR A 90 0.84 1.73 -5.85
N GLY A 91 0.34 2.77 -5.18
CA GLY A 91 -0.58 3.73 -5.80
C GLY A 91 0.06 4.46 -6.98
N SER A 92 1.32 4.90 -6.83
CA SER A 92 2.06 5.54 -7.93
C SER A 92 2.31 4.57 -9.09
N ALA A 93 2.69 3.32 -8.80
CA ALA A 93 2.91 2.31 -9.83
C ALA A 93 1.61 1.99 -10.60
N MET A 94 0.49 1.81 -9.89
CA MET A 94 -0.82 1.56 -10.51
C MET A 94 -1.28 2.74 -11.37
N ALA A 95 -1.09 3.97 -10.89
CA ALA A 95 -1.42 5.17 -11.64
C ALA A 95 -0.57 5.30 -12.92
N ALA A 96 0.73 5.02 -12.84
CA ALA A 96 1.63 5.03 -13.98
C ALA A 96 1.25 3.95 -15.01
N GLU A 97 0.89 2.74 -14.56
CA GLU A 97 0.48 1.64 -15.42
C GLU A 97 -0.82 1.98 -16.18
N LEU A 98 -1.85 2.46 -15.47
CA LEU A 98 -3.11 2.90 -16.10
C LEU A 98 -2.90 4.10 -17.03
N GLY A 99 -2.04 5.04 -16.64
CA GLY A 99 -1.67 6.18 -17.47
C GLY A 99 -1.00 5.75 -18.78
N THR A 100 -0.10 4.77 -18.72
CA THR A 100 0.57 4.21 -19.91
C THR A 100 -0.42 3.47 -20.80
N MET A 101 -1.32 2.67 -20.22
CA MET A 101 -2.37 1.99 -20.96
C MET A 101 -3.34 2.96 -21.64
N ARG A 102 -3.60 4.12 -21.03
CA ARG A 102 -4.40 5.18 -21.66
C ARG A 102 -3.64 5.87 -22.78
N ALA A 103 -2.37 6.21 -22.58
CA ALA A 103 -1.54 6.88 -23.58
C ALA A 103 -1.27 6.01 -24.83
N THR A 104 -1.28 4.69 -24.66
CA THR A 104 -1.12 3.69 -25.74
C THR A 104 -2.44 3.17 -26.28
N GLU A 105 -3.57 3.79 -25.93
CA GLU A 105 -4.93 3.43 -26.36
C GLU A 105 -5.37 1.97 -26.04
N GLN A 106 -4.64 1.27 -25.17
CA GLN A 106 -4.98 -0.11 -24.77
C GLN A 106 -6.34 -0.18 -24.07
N ILE A 107 -6.74 0.87 -23.35
CA ILE A 107 -8.06 0.96 -22.72
C ILE A 107 -9.17 1.04 -23.78
N ASP A 108 -8.94 1.78 -24.87
CA ASP A 108 -9.91 1.93 -25.96
C ASP A 108 -9.99 0.66 -26.81
N ALA A 109 -8.87 -0.06 -26.96
CA ALA A 109 -8.85 -1.39 -27.55
C ALA A 109 -9.70 -2.41 -26.77
N LEU A 110 -9.75 -2.33 -25.43
CA LEU A 110 -10.65 -3.20 -24.66
C LEU A 110 -12.13 -2.91 -24.95
N TYR A 111 -12.49 -1.64 -25.15
CA TYR A 111 -13.85 -1.25 -25.55
C TYR A 111 -14.21 -1.81 -26.93
N SER A 112 -13.30 -1.79 -27.91
CA SER A 112 -13.56 -2.35 -29.25
C SER A 112 -13.73 -3.87 -29.23
N MET A 113 -13.08 -4.55 -28.28
CA MET A 113 -13.23 -6.00 -28.04
C MET A 113 -14.49 -6.36 -27.23
N ALA A 114 -15.37 -5.40 -26.92
CA ALA A 114 -16.53 -5.57 -26.04
C ALA A 114 -16.18 -6.08 -24.63
N ILE A 115 -14.97 -5.80 -24.14
CA ILE A 115 -14.50 -6.14 -22.80
C ILE A 115 -14.63 -4.90 -21.91
N ASN A 116 -15.30 -5.03 -20.76
CA ASN A 116 -15.40 -3.93 -19.80
C ASN A 116 -14.04 -3.68 -19.11
N PRO A 117 -13.37 -2.54 -19.35
CA PRO A 117 -12.04 -2.27 -18.80
C PRO A 117 -12.07 -2.05 -17.29
N ILE A 118 -13.17 -1.55 -16.71
CA ILE A 118 -13.31 -1.39 -15.25
C ILE A 118 -13.29 -2.76 -14.58
N LYS A 119 -14.01 -3.75 -15.16
CA LYS A 119 -14.00 -5.12 -14.62
C LYS A 119 -12.66 -5.82 -14.81
N TYR A 120 -11.94 -5.52 -15.89
CA TYR A 120 -10.69 -6.20 -16.23
C TYR A 120 -9.46 -5.60 -15.55
N LEU A 121 -9.34 -4.27 -15.51
CA LEU A 121 -8.16 -3.55 -15.04
C LEU A 121 -8.29 -3.03 -13.60
N VAL A 122 -9.49 -2.63 -13.18
CA VAL A 122 -9.69 -1.93 -11.90
C VAL A 122 -10.10 -2.92 -10.80
N SER A 123 -11.08 -3.78 -11.04
CA SER A 123 -11.59 -4.72 -10.03
C SER A 123 -10.57 -5.72 -9.45
N PRO A 124 -9.55 -6.21 -10.18
CA PRO A 124 -8.59 -7.17 -9.63
C PRO A 124 -7.44 -6.54 -8.83
N ARG A 125 -7.30 -5.21 -8.89
CA ARG A 125 -6.26 -4.41 -8.24
C ARG A 125 -6.79 -3.80 -6.95
#